data_AF-A0A4Z0A3L7-F1
#
_entry.id   AF-A0A4Z0A3L7-F1
#
_cell.length_a   1.000
_cell.length_b   1.000
_cell.length_c   1.000
_cell.angle_alpha   90.00
_cell.angle_beta   90.00
_cell.angle_gamma   90.00
#
_symmetry.space_group_name_H-M   'P 1'
#
loop_
_entity.id
_entity.type
_entity.pdbx_description
1 polymer ?
#
loop_
_entity_poly.entity_id
_entity_poly.type
_entity_poly.pdbx_seq_one_letter_code
_entity_poly.pdbx_strand_id
1 'polypeptide(L)'
;HEVSMVNSGHRVTLTYNLYWDDIAEPGATVKAPTAVPANEALFRDALAKLLRDPTFLPDGGRFGFGLCHVYPIKDSINHVHKLLKGSDAVVWRICQRFGMRPKIFLVYEGSADYGVEERVILSDLPSFGNGDDGMEYENLIDRLKEQHKAIVIGRRKTSTRNRDEDEADMTMNMDDDVHYVNWVTEPKSKTAHKEAYIAMGNQAYLDCAYGSVCLLVQCRSWEKRANTNYC
;
A
#
# COMPACT_ATOMS: atom_id res chain seq x y z
N HIS A 1 26.72 -2.67 3.81
CA HIS A 1 27.43 -2.20 5.02
C HIS A 1 28.29 -3.37 5.47
N GLU A 2 29.57 -3.36 5.10
CA GLU A 2 30.49 -4.40 5.51
C GLU A 2 31.12 -3.97 6.84
N VAL A 3 31.05 -4.84 7.84
CA VAL A 3 31.48 -4.50 9.20
C VAL A 3 32.68 -5.37 9.54
N SER A 4 33.86 -4.76 9.59
CA SER A 4 35.12 -5.40 9.97
C SER A 4 35.09 -5.85 11.44
N MET A 5 35.82 -6.93 11.72
CA MET A 5 35.97 -7.49 13.05
C MET A 5 36.74 -6.51 13.96
N VAL A 6 36.28 -6.34 15.20
CA VAL A 6 36.90 -5.44 16.18
C VAL A 6 37.99 -6.21 16.91
N ASN A 7 39.26 -5.90 16.63
CA ASN A 7 40.40 -6.62 17.21
C ASN A 7 40.84 -6.11 18.59
N SER A 8 40.41 -4.90 19.01
CA SER A 8 40.45 -4.43 20.41
C SER A 8 39.53 -3.22 20.60
N GLY A 9 38.99 -3.01 21.80
CA GLY A 9 38.04 -1.92 22.13
C GLY A 9 36.57 -2.35 22.17
N HIS A 10 35.65 -1.39 22.38
CA HIS A 10 34.21 -1.63 22.41
C HIS A 10 33.53 -1.04 21.16
N ARG A 11 32.72 -1.83 20.46
CA ARG A 11 31.83 -1.32 19.42
C ARG A 11 30.44 -1.13 20.02
N VAL A 12 30.08 0.13 20.26
CA VAL A 12 28.73 0.51 20.65
C VAL A 12 27.92 0.75 19.38
N THR A 13 26.97 -0.14 19.08
CA THR A 13 26.01 0.08 18.00
C THR A 13 24.80 0.81 18.58
N LEU A 14 24.63 2.08 18.22
CA LEU A 14 23.44 2.85 18.58
C LEU A 14 22.40 2.74 17.46
N THR A 15 21.29 2.08 17.76
CA THR A 15 20.12 2.05 16.89
C THR A 15 19.12 3.10 17.39
N TYR A 16 18.88 4.13 16.59
CA TYR A 16 17.89 5.17 16.89
C TYR A 16 16.95 5.35 15.70
N ASN A 17 15.68 5.62 15.98
CA ASN A 17 14.71 6.00 14.96
C ASN A 17 14.58 7.52 15.00
N LEU A 18 14.92 8.20 13.89
CA LEU A 18 14.64 9.62 13.72
C LEU A 18 13.19 9.77 13.24
N TYR A 19 12.42 10.58 13.95
CA TYR A 19 11.10 11.03 13.52
C TYR A 19 11.21 12.54 13.27
N TRP A 20 10.52 13.03 12.25
CA TRP A 20 10.29 14.47 12.09
C TRP A 20 9.33 14.93 13.18
N ASP A 21 9.55 16.13 13.72
CA ASP A 21 8.75 16.71 14.81
C ASP A 21 7.24 16.73 14.49
N ASP A 22 6.85 16.74 13.21
CA ASP A 22 5.46 16.64 12.74
C ASP A 22 4.71 15.36 13.18
N ILE A 23 5.44 14.38 13.72
CA ILE A 23 4.92 13.11 14.25
C ILE A 23 4.81 13.15 15.79
N ALA A 24 5.48 14.11 16.43
CA ALA A 24 5.48 14.36 17.87
C ALA A 24 5.23 15.87 18.13
N GLU A 25 3.96 16.24 18.31
CA GLU A 25 3.47 17.58 18.67
C GLU A 25 3.53 18.66 17.56
N PRO A 26 2.54 19.57 17.48
CA PRO A 26 2.50 20.62 16.48
C PRO A 26 3.48 21.76 16.85
N GLY A 27 4.60 21.91 16.14
CA GLY A 27 5.43 23.10 16.37
C GLY A 27 6.75 23.28 15.63
N ALA A 28 7.40 22.24 15.11
CA ALA A 28 8.74 22.41 14.56
C ALA A 28 8.82 22.06 13.07
N THR A 29 8.95 23.11 12.25
CA THR A 29 9.22 22.98 10.80
C THR A 29 10.71 22.70 10.59
N VAL A 30 11.09 21.43 10.54
CA VAL A 30 12.44 21.05 10.10
C VAL A 30 12.47 21.07 8.57
N LYS A 31 13.20 22.03 7.99
CA LYS A 31 13.48 22.04 6.54
C LYS A 31 14.29 20.78 6.20
N ALA A 32 13.68 19.86 5.47
CA ALA A 32 14.34 18.67 4.96
C ALA A 32 15.57 19.04 4.10
N PRO A 33 16.65 18.22 4.10
CA PRO A 33 17.82 18.46 3.27
C PRO A 33 17.44 18.60 1.79
N THR A 34 17.94 19.65 1.15
CA THR A 34 17.65 20.06 -0.23
C THR A 34 18.31 19.17 -1.30
N ALA A 35 19.05 18.13 -0.90
CA ALA A 35 19.70 17.22 -1.82
C ALA A 35 18.65 16.28 -2.42
N VAL A 36 18.17 16.61 -3.63
CA VAL A 36 17.34 15.73 -4.46
C VAL A 36 18.17 14.48 -4.77
N PRO A 37 17.80 13.30 -4.26
CA PRO A 37 18.50 12.07 -4.59
C PRO A 37 18.51 11.83 -6.10
N ALA A 38 19.59 11.31 -6.69
CA ALA A 38 19.68 11.12 -8.14
C ALA A 38 18.53 10.25 -8.72
N ASN A 39 18.02 9.31 -7.93
CA ASN A 39 16.86 8.48 -8.27
C ASN A 39 15.53 9.26 -8.32
N GLU A 40 15.42 10.42 -7.65
CA GLU A 40 14.24 11.28 -7.74
C GLU A 40 14.10 11.91 -9.12
N ALA A 41 15.19 12.45 -9.69
CA ALA A 41 15.15 13.03 -11.03
C ALA A 41 14.81 11.98 -12.10
N LEU A 42 15.44 10.79 -12.03
CA LEU A 42 15.15 9.68 -12.94
C LEU A 42 13.68 9.22 -12.84
N PHE A 43 13.16 9.05 -11.62
CA PHE A 43 11.77 8.66 -11.42
C PHE A 43 10.79 9.74 -11.93
N ARG A 44 11.08 11.02 -11.65
CA ARG A 44 10.27 12.14 -12.15
C ARG A 44 10.20 12.12 -13.67
N ASP A 45 11.33 11.97 -14.34
CA ASP A 45 11.39 12.04 -15.80
C ASP A 45 10.72 10.83 -16.44
N ALA A 46 10.91 9.64 -15.85
CA ALA A 46 10.22 8.42 -16.28
C ALA A 46 8.70 8.54 -16.12
N LEU A 47 8.22 9.04 -14.97
CA LEU A 47 6.80 9.24 -14.73
C LEU A 47 6.22 10.33 -15.64
N ALA A 48 6.93 11.44 -15.86
CA ALA A 48 6.53 12.47 -16.81
C ALA A 48 6.38 11.91 -18.23
N LYS A 49 7.34 11.08 -18.67
CA LYS A 49 7.28 10.41 -19.97
C LYS A 49 6.07 9.48 -20.06
N LEU A 50 5.82 8.67 -19.02
CA LEU A 50 4.68 7.76 -18.96
C LEU A 50 3.34 8.50 -18.99
N LEU A 51 3.20 9.60 -18.24
CA LEU A 51 1.96 10.39 -18.21
C LEU A 51 1.66 11.09 -19.55
N ARG A 52 2.70 11.38 -20.34
CA ARG A 52 2.60 11.93 -21.70
C ARG A 52 2.37 10.86 -22.78
N ASP A 53 2.46 9.58 -22.44
CA ASP A 53 2.16 8.49 -23.36
C ASP A 53 0.63 8.37 -23.52
N PRO A 54 0.08 8.53 -24.75
CA PRO A 54 -1.36 8.39 -24.99
C PRO A 54 -1.87 6.95 -24.79
N THR A 55 -0.98 5.95 -24.83
CA THR A 55 -1.35 4.54 -24.64
C THR A 55 -1.44 4.15 -23.17
N PHE A 56 -0.84 4.93 -22.27
CA PHE A 56 -0.92 4.69 -20.83
C PHE A 56 -2.25 5.20 -20.28
N LEU A 57 -3.12 4.30 -19.83
CA LEU A 57 -4.44 4.64 -19.27
C LEU A 57 -5.19 5.66 -20.16
N PRO A 58 -5.52 5.31 -21.42
CA PRO A 58 -6.10 6.23 -22.40
C PRO A 58 -7.43 6.82 -21.90
N ASP A 59 -8.28 5.99 -21.29
CA ASP A 59 -9.57 6.38 -20.70
C ASP A 59 -9.44 6.86 -19.24
N GLY A 60 -8.22 6.88 -18.71
CA GLY A 60 -7.92 7.13 -17.32
C GLY A 60 -7.99 5.84 -16.50
N GLY A 61 -7.90 5.96 -15.18
CA GLY A 61 -7.92 4.80 -14.30
C GLY A 61 -6.98 4.99 -13.11
N ARG A 62 -6.57 3.87 -12.51
CA ARG A 62 -5.66 3.88 -11.35
C ARG A 62 -4.37 3.17 -11.71
N PHE A 63 -3.27 3.74 -11.24
CA PHE A 63 -2.01 3.03 -11.16
C PHE A 63 -1.51 3.03 -9.72
N GLY A 64 -0.69 2.05 -9.38
CA GLY A 64 -0.32 1.78 -8.01
C GLY A 64 1.15 1.44 -7.83
N PHE A 65 1.61 1.62 -6.59
CA PHE A 65 2.92 1.22 -6.12
C PHE A 65 2.77 0.43 -4.83
N GLY A 66 3.26 -0.80 -4.82
CA GLY A 66 3.61 -1.50 -3.60
C GLY A 66 4.75 -0.77 -2.91
N LEU A 67 4.56 -0.37 -1.65
CA LEU A 67 5.60 0.30 -0.89
C LEU A 67 6.65 -0.70 -0.40
N CYS A 68 7.91 -0.28 -0.39
CA CYS A 68 9.03 -1.15 -0.07
C CYS A 68 9.12 -1.46 1.43
N HIS A 69 8.70 -0.51 2.28
CA HIS A 69 8.80 -0.61 3.73
C HIS A 69 7.46 -0.99 4.37
N VAL A 70 7.53 -1.52 5.58
CA VAL A 70 6.38 -1.61 6.48
C VAL A 70 6.30 -0.36 7.32
N TYR A 71 5.09 0.08 7.62
CA TYR A 71 4.83 1.30 8.36
C TYR A 71 4.00 1.02 9.61
N PRO A 72 4.19 1.83 10.67
CA PRO A 72 3.38 1.71 11.87
C PRO A 72 1.92 2.06 11.56
N ILE A 73 1.03 1.17 11.94
CA ILE A 73 -0.42 1.21 11.80
C ILE A 73 -1.00 1.39 13.19
N LYS A 74 -1.72 2.50 13.38
CA LYS A 74 -2.36 2.89 14.66
C LYS A 74 -3.87 2.68 14.54
N ASP A 75 -4.68 3.65 14.96
CA ASP A 75 -6.14 3.65 14.77
C ASP A 75 -6.58 4.03 13.35
N SER A 76 -5.64 4.45 12.50
CA SER A 76 -5.86 4.66 11.06
C SER A 76 -4.56 4.47 10.26
N ILE A 77 -4.64 4.57 8.93
CA ILE A 77 -3.48 4.63 8.03
C ILE A 77 -3.20 6.05 7.50
N ASN A 78 -4.00 7.04 7.91
CA ASN A 78 -3.93 8.40 7.38
C ASN A 78 -2.59 9.09 7.68
N HIS A 79 -1.92 8.72 8.77
CA HIS A 79 -0.62 9.29 9.13
C HIS A 79 0.55 8.70 8.33
N VAL A 80 0.37 7.54 7.67
CA VAL A 80 1.49 6.79 7.07
C VAL A 80 2.23 7.60 6.01
N HIS A 81 1.53 8.47 5.27
CA HIS A 81 2.16 9.32 4.25
C HIS A 81 3.25 10.26 4.81
N LYS A 82 3.14 10.63 6.09
CA LYS A 82 4.15 11.45 6.80
C LYS A 82 5.38 10.66 7.23
N LEU A 83 5.27 9.32 7.22
CA LEU A 83 6.31 8.41 7.69
C LEU A 83 7.09 7.77 6.56
N LEU A 84 6.73 8.03 5.30
CA LEU A 84 7.33 7.38 4.14
C LEU A 84 8.84 7.56 4.11
N LYS A 85 9.57 6.49 3.79
CA LYS A 85 11.03 6.46 3.77
C LYS A 85 11.55 6.12 2.38
N GLY A 86 12.75 6.61 2.07
CA GLY A 86 13.48 6.23 0.85
C GLY A 86 12.66 6.44 -0.43
N SER A 87 12.58 5.39 -1.26
CA SER A 87 11.84 5.38 -2.53
C SER A 87 10.34 5.69 -2.36
N ASP A 88 9.73 5.22 -1.28
CA ASP A 88 8.29 5.42 -1.05
C ASP A 88 7.96 6.92 -0.88
N ALA A 89 8.83 7.65 -0.18
CA ALA A 89 8.71 9.10 0.00
C ALA A 89 8.94 9.86 -1.31
N VAL A 90 9.84 9.37 -2.16
CA VAL A 90 10.10 9.93 -3.50
C VAL A 90 8.87 9.79 -4.38
N VAL A 91 8.26 8.60 -4.43
CA VAL A 91 7.03 8.35 -5.21
C VAL A 91 5.90 9.28 -4.76
N TRP A 92 5.62 9.33 -3.45
CA TRP A 92 4.58 10.21 -2.89
C TRP A 92 4.79 11.68 -3.32
N ARG A 93 5.99 12.23 -3.08
CA ARG A 93 6.33 13.63 -3.37
C ARG A 93 6.22 13.94 -4.86
N ILE A 94 6.75 13.07 -5.72
CA ILE A 94 6.71 13.31 -7.16
C ILE A 94 5.27 13.24 -7.68
N CYS A 95 4.46 12.31 -7.20
CA CYS A 95 3.05 12.26 -7.58
C CYS A 95 2.33 13.57 -7.23
N GLN A 96 2.58 14.13 -6.03
CA GLN A 96 2.04 15.43 -5.63
C GLN A 96 2.54 16.59 -6.50
N ARG A 97 3.82 16.60 -6.89
CA ARG A 97 4.39 17.63 -7.79
C ARG A 97 3.72 17.65 -9.16
N PHE A 98 3.29 16.50 -9.67
CA PHE A 98 2.48 16.41 -10.88
C PHE A 98 0.99 16.73 -10.67
N GLY A 99 0.61 17.31 -9.52
CA GLY A 99 -0.77 17.67 -9.21
C GLY A 99 -1.70 16.47 -8.97
N MET A 100 -1.15 15.27 -8.82
CA MET A 100 -1.92 14.08 -8.50
C MET A 100 -2.16 13.99 -6.99
N ARG A 101 -3.19 13.23 -6.60
CA ARG A 101 -3.57 13.02 -5.21
C ARG A 101 -3.35 11.56 -4.83
N PRO A 102 -2.11 11.16 -4.50
CA PRO A 102 -1.85 9.80 -4.06
C PRO A 102 -2.58 9.50 -2.74
N LYS A 103 -3.01 8.25 -2.57
CA LYS A 103 -3.65 7.75 -1.34
C LYS A 103 -3.05 6.41 -0.92
N ILE A 104 -2.99 6.19 0.38
CA ILE A 104 -2.47 4.95 0.97
C ILE A 104 -3.63 3.99 1.21
N PHE A 105 -3.41 2.71 0.93
CA PHE A 105 -4.35 1.63 1.16
C PHE A 105 -3.68 0.43 1.82
N LEU A 106 -4.45 -0.29 2.63
CA LEU A 106 -4.13 -1.65 3.05
C LEU A 106 -4.43 -2.60 1.91
N VAL A 107 -3.67 -3.70 1.81
CA VAL A 107 -3.89 -4.74 0.80
C VAL A 107 -4.03 -6.09 1.50
N TYR A 108 -5.12 -6.79 1.19
CA TYR A 108 -5.37 -8.15 1.66
C TYR A 108 -5.55 -9.05 0.45
N GLU A 109 -5.08 -10.29 0.59
CA GLU A 109 -5.22 -11.33 -0.43
C GLU A 109 -5.60 -12.62 0.29
N GLY A 110 -6.56 -13.36 -0.27
CA GLY A 110 -7.07 -14.57 0.36
C GLY A 110 -8.09 -15.28 -0.52
N SER A 111 -8.49 -16.46 -0.07
CA SER A 111 -9.64 -17.16 -0.65
C SER A 111 -10.91 -16.34 -0.43
N ALA A 112 -11.73 -16.29 -1.46
CA ALA A 112 -13.13 -15.88 -1.43
C ALA A 112 -14.00 -17.10 -1.83
N ASP A 113 -15.32 -16.94 -1.81
CA ASP A 113 -16.27 -17.99 -2.19
C ASP A 113 -15.97 -18.62 -3.57
N TYR A 114 -16.53 -19.80 -3.82
CA TYR A 114 -16.46 -20.49 -5.12
C TYR A 114 -15.04 -20.79 -5.63
N GLY A 115 -14.05 -20.90 -4.74
CA GLY A 115 -12.69 -21.29 -5.10
C GLY A 115 -11.94 -20.22 -5.90
N VAL A 116 -12.24 -18.94 -5.66
CA VAL A 116 -11.45 -17.83 -6.18
C VAL A 116 -10.51 -17.28 -5.11
N GLU A 117 -9.35 -16.80 -5.52
CA GLU A 117 -8.54 -15.90 -4.73
C GLU A 117 -8.80 -14.47 -5.16
N GLU A 118 -8.99 -13.59 -4.20
CA GLU A 118 -9.24 -12.18 -4.42
C GLU A 118 -8.21 -11.34 -3.68
N ARG A 119 -7.83 -10.24 -4.34
CA ARG A 119 -7.04 -9.17 -3.74
C ARG A 119 -7.93 -7.97 -3.55
N VAL A 120 -7.99 -7.46 -2.31
CA VAL A 120 -8.82 -6.32 -1.94
C VAL A 120 -8.00 -5.21 -1.29
N ILE A 121 -8.49 -3.97 -1.39
CA ILE A 121 -7.90 -2.80 -0.74
C ILE A 121 -8.87 -2.11 0.21
N LEU A 122 -8.32 -1.50 1.26
CA LEU A 122 -9.07 -0.70 2.23
C LEU A 122 -8.38 0.63 2.51
N SER A 123 -9.17 1.70 2.60
CA SER A 123 -8.71 3.03 3.05
C SER A 123 -8.70 3.19 4.56
N ASP A 124 -9.39 2.31 5.27
CA ASP A 124 -9.63 2.38 6.71
C ASP A 124 -9.30 1.04 7.35
N LEU A 125 -9.01 1.08 8.65
CA LEU A 125 -8.69 -0.14 9.38
C LEU A 125 -9.94 -0.98 9.60
N PRO A 126 -9.93 -2.27 9.23
CA PRO A 126 -11.01 -3.16 9.59
C PRO A 126 -11.01 -3.38 11.11
N SER A 127 -12.18 -3.25 11.72
CA SER A 127 -12.40 -3.56 13.13
C SER A 127 -13.28 -4.78 13.21
N PHE A 128 -12.68 -5.90 13.56
CA PHE A 128 -13.40 -7.12 13.86
C PHE A 128 -13.74 -7.11 15.35
N GLY A 129 -15.04 -7.14 15.68
CA GLY A 129 -15.47 -7.31 17.07
C GLY A 129 -14.90 -8.60 17.67
N ASN A 130 -14.77 -8.65 18.99
CA ASN A 130 -14.34 -9.86 19.71
C ASN A 130 -15.42 -10.98 19.71
N GLY A 131 -16.57 -10.73 19.09
CA GLY A 131 -17.75 -11.59 19.16
C GLY A 131 -18.10 -12.14 17.80
N ASP A 132 -18.28 -13.45 17.78
CA ASP A 132 -19.14 -14.19 16.86
C ASP A 132 -20.42 -13.40 16.60
N ASP A 133 -20.50 -12.77 15.42
CA ASP A 133 -21.65 -11.99 14.96
C ASP A 133 -22.76 -12.89 14.41
N GLY A 134 -22.66 -14.21 14.58
CA GLY A 134 -23.65 -15.19 14.14
C GLY A 134 -23.78 -15.26 12.61
N MET A 135 -22.92 -14.55 11.87
CA MET A 135 -22.82 -14.60 10.42
C MET A 135 -21.71 -15.58 10.06
N GLU A 136 -22.06 -16.66 9.36
CA GLU A 136 -21.09 -17.61 8.79
C GLU A 136 -20.34 -16.95 7.64
N TYR A 137 -19.37 -16.08 7.95
CA TYR A 137 -18.42 -15.64 6.96
C TYR A 137 -17.37 -16.72 6.74
N GLU A 138 -17.37 -17.35 5.56
CA GLU A 138 -16.44 -18.45 5.26
C GLU A 138 -14.96 -17.97 5.25
N ASN A 139 -14.69 -16.70 4.94
CA ASN A 139 -13.32 -16.17 4.88
C ASN A 139 -13.18 -14.66 5.16
N LEU A 140 -11.92 -14.22 5.38
CA LEU A 140 -11.57 -12.84 5.69
C LEU A 140 -11.93 -11.86 4.56
N ILE A 141 -11.82 -12.28 3.30
CA ILE A 141 -12.04 -11.37 2.17
C ILE A 141 -13.52 -10.96 2.08
N ASP A 142 -14.44 -11.91 2.27
CA ASP A 142 -15.87 -11.62 2.24
C ASP A 142 -16.28 -10.71 3.40
N ARG A 143 -15.72 -10.91 4.60
CA ARG A 143 -15.90 -9.97 5.72
C ARG A 143 -15.43 -8.57 5.40
N LEU A 144 -14.25 -8.44 4.77
CA LEU A 144 -13.70 -7.15 4.40
C LEU A 144 -14.58 -6.43 3.37
N LYS A 145 -15.14 -7.16 2.39
CA LYS A 145 -16.05 -6.60 1.38
C LYS A 145 -17.36 -6.13 2.02
N GLU A 146 -18.02 -7.00 2.79
CA GLU A 146 -19.35 -6.73 3.33
C GLU A 146 -19.35 -5.73 4.50
N GLN A 147 -18.42 -5.89 5.46
CA GLN A 147 -18.43 -5.10 6.69
C GLN A 147 -17.56 -3.84 6.58
N HIS A 148 -16.55 -3.86 5.70
CA HIS A 148 -15.54 -2.81 5.65
C HIS A 148 -15.36 -2.17 4.27
N LYS A 149 -16.29 -2.42 3.33
CA LYS A 149 -16.33 -1.80 2.00
C LYS A 149 -15.02 -1.97 1.23
N ALA A 150 -14.37 -3.11 1.41
CA ALA A 150 -13.15 -3.41 0.69
C ALA A 150 -13.42 -3.45 -0.82
N ILE A 151 -12.48 -2.91 -1.58
CA ILE A 151 -12.58 -2.81 -3.04
C ILE A 151 -11.78 -3.94 -3.65
N VAL A 152 -12.42 -4.77 -4.48
CA VAL A 152 -11.74 -5.84 -5.24
C VAL A 152 -10.88 -5.21 -6.32
N ILE A 153 -9.59 -5.58 -6.36
CA ILE A 153 -8.60 -5.07 -7.33
C ILE A 153 -7.95 -6.17 -8.16
N GLY A 154 -8.30 -7.43 -7.90
CA GLY A 154 -7.87 -8.58 -8.69
C GLY A 154 -8.53 -9.87 -8.21
N ARG A 155 -8.77 -10.78 -9.15
CA ARG A 155 -9.40 -12.07 -8.90
C ARG A 155 -8.70 -13.14 -9.73
N ARG A 156 -8.52 -14.34 -9.15
CA ARG A 156 -7.87 -15.49 -9.80
C ARG A 156 -8.59 -16.78 -9.43
N LYS A 157 -8.90 -17.64 -10.40
CA LYS A 157 -9.41 -18.99 -10.10
C LYS A 157 -8.33 -19.83 -9.44
N THR A 158 -8.71 -20.59 -8.41
CA THR A 158 -7.87 -21.66 -7.85
C THR A 158 -8.31 -22.98 -8.49
N SER A 159 -7.38 -23.69 -9.14
CA SER A 159 -7.68 -24.81 -10.05
C SER A 159 -8.02 -26.14 -9.36
N THR A 160 -8.63 -26.17 -8.18
CA THR A 160 -8.69 -27.40 -7.35
C THR A 160 -10.05 -28.02 -7.11
N ARG A 161 -11.14 -27.57 -7.73
CA ARG A 161 -12.35 -28.41 -7.80
C ARG A 161 -12.36 -29.16 -9.12
N ASN A 162 -12.16 -30.47 -9.03
CA ASN A 162 -12.45 -31.40 -10.12
C ASN A 162 -13.81 -31.00 -10.71
N ARG A 163 -13.83 -30.84 -12.03
CA ARG A 163 -15.04 -31.05 -12.83
C ARG A 163 -15.69 -32.31 -12.29
N ASP A 164 -16.82 -32.17 -11.64
CA ASP A 164 -17.98 -33.06 -11.68
C ASP A 164 -18.98 -32.52 -10.64
N GLU A 165 -20.16 -32.12 -11.13
CA GLU A 165 -21.42 -31.89 -10.38
C GLU A 165 -21.36 -30.67 -9.43
N ASP A 166 -21.57 -29.42 -9.87
CA ASP A 166 -22.89 -28.83 -10.18
C ASP A 166 -22.75 -27.64 -11.17
N GLU A 167 -23.02 -27.87 -12.46
CA GLU A 167 -23.05 -26.84 -13.52
C GLU A 167 -24.37 -26.04 -13.55
N ALA A 168 -24.99 -25.78 -12.40
CA ALA A 168 -26.20 -24.96 -12.33
C ALA A 168 -25.98 -23.78 -11.37
N ASP A 169 -25.83 -22.61 -11.98
CA ASP A 169 -26.02 -21.29 -11.37
C ASP A 169 -24.80 -20.66 -10.68
N MET A 170 -23.85 -20.18 -11.50
CA MET A 170 -23.44 -18.77 -11.49
C MET A 170 -22.29 -18.59 -12.49
N THR A 171 -22.60 -18.09 -13.69
CA THR A 171 -21.60 -17.41 -14.52
C THR A 171 -21.25 -16.09 -13.84
N MET A 172 -20.55 -16.13 -12.70
CA MET A 172 -19.97 -14.93 -12.13
C MET A 172 -19.02 -14.37 -13.18
N ASN A 173 -19.35 -13.21 -13.74
CA ASN A 173 -18.42 -12.49 -14.56
C ASN A 173 -17.27 -12.08 -13.64
N MET A 174 -16.07 -12.61 -13.91
CA MET A 174 -14.91 -12.42 -13.05
C MET A 174 -14.47 -10.95 -12.95
N ASP A 175 -15.07 -10.07 -13.75
CA ASP A 175 -14.67 -8.68 -13.92
C ASP A 175 -15.74 -7.64 -13.52
N ASP A 176 -17.00 -8.03 -13.22
CA ASP A 176 -18.12 -7.07 -13.07
C ASP A 176 -17.93 -6.07 -11.91
N ASP A 177 -17.09 -6.38 -10.93
CA ASP A 177 -16.81 -5.58 -9.74
C ASP A 177 -15.32 -5.31 -9.50
N VAL A 178 -14.45 -5.73 -10.44
CA VAL A 178 -13.00 -5.61 -10.26
C VAL A 178 -12.52 -4.22 -10.67
N HIS A 179 -12.01 -3.46 -9.70
CA HIS A 179 -11.39 -2.17 -9.93
C HIS A 179 -9.91 -2.33 -10.25
N TYR A 180 -9.62 -2.68 -11.50
CA TYR A 180 -8.26 -2.90 -11.99
C TYR A 180 -7.30 -1.73 -11.67
N VAL A 181 -6.12 -2.11 -11.16
CA VAL A 181 -5.01 -1.20 -10.88
C VAL A 181 -3.83 -1.57 -11.76
N ASN A 182 -3.27 -0.59 -12.46
CA ASN A 182 -2.03 -0.77 -13.20
C ASN A 182 -0.85 -0.64 -12.23
N TRP A 183 -0.29 -1.78 -11.79
CA TRP A 183 0.82 -1.78 -10.84
C TRP A 183 2.15 -1.44 -11.53
N VAL A 184 2.79 -0.37 -11.10
CA VAL A 184 4.17 -0.06 -11.47
C VAL A 184 5.13 -0.89 -10.62
N THR A 185 4.80 -1.05 -9.34
CA THR A 185 5.40 -2.02 -8.43
C THR A 185 4.30 -2.80 -7.75
N GLU A 186 4.40 -4.13 -7.72
CA GLU A 186 3.41 -4.98 -7.05
C GLU A 186 3.45 -4.78 -5.52
N PRO A 187 2.30 -4.71 -4.84
CA PRO A 187 2.25 -4.74 -3.38
C PRO A 187 2.76 -6.08 -2.86
N LYS A 188 3.44 -6.02 -1.71
CA LYS A 188 3.73 -7.24 -0.94
C LYS A 188 2.38 -7.79 -0.46
N SER A 189 2.08 -9.03 -0.80
CA SER A 189 0.76 -9.68 -0.66
C SER A 189 0.22 -9.81 0.77
N LYS A 190 0.94 -9.33 1.79
CA LYS A 190 0.54 -9.47 3.20
C LYS A 190 0.69 -8.15 3.94
N THR A 191 -0.43 -7.48 4.20
CA THR A 191 -0.54 -6.61 5.37
C THR A 191 -0.53 -7.55 6.57
N ALA A 192 0.61 -7.68 7.26
CA ALA A 192 0.71 -8.54 8.42
C ALA A 192 -0.33 -8.12 9.48
N HIS A 193 -1.25 -9.02 9.81
CA HIS A 193 -2.10 -8.88 10.98
C HIS A 193 -1.21 -8.77 12.22
N LYS A 194 -1.30 -7.64 12.91
CA LYS A 194 -0.91 -7.40 14.32
C LYS A 194 0.22 -8.31 14.84
N GLU A 195 1.42 -8.16 14.29
CA GLU A 195 2.59 -8.46 15.10
C GLU A 195 2.79 -7.25 16.02
N ALA A 196 2.46 -7.42 17.29
CA ALA A 196 2.91 -6.51 18.32
C ALA A 196 4.44 -6.59 18.33
N TYR A 197 5.09 -5.76 17.52
CA TYR A 197 6.53 -5.69 17.49
C TYR A 197 6.93 -5.03 18.81
N ILE A 198 7.41 -5.83 19.76
CA ILE A 198 8.20 -5.32 20.88
C ILE A 198 9.47 -4.78 20.24
N ALA A 199 9.47 -3.49 19.91
CA ALA A 199 10.67 -2.82 19.44
C ALA A 199 11.72 -2.96 20.54
N MET A 200 12.69 -3.85 20.35
CA MET A 200 13.90 -3.85 21.17
C MET A 200 14.70 -2.60 20.82
N GLY A 201 14.37 -1.50 21.52
CA GLY A 201 15.03 -0.20 21.42
C GLY A 201 14.46 0.81 22.42
N ASN A 202 15.24 1.10 23.46
CA ASN A 202 15.21 2.13 24.52
C ASN A 202 13.91 2.67 25.15
N GLN A 203 12.72 2.33 24.66
CA GLN A 203 11.46 2.53 25.38
C GLN A 203 10.49 1.45 24.91
N ALA A 204 10.18 0.51 25.79
CA ALA A 204 9.16 -0.50 25.57
C ALA A 204 7.77 0.15 25.63
N TYR A 205 7.36 0.82 24.56
CA TYR A 205 5.95 1.09 24.30
C TYR A 205 5.40 -0.05 23.43
N LEU A 206 4.70 -0.97 24.07
CA LEU A 206 3.72 -1.83 23.41
C LEU A 206 2.60 -0.92 22.90
N ASP A 207 2.45 -0.72 21.58
CA ASP A 207 1.15 -0.50 20.89
C ASP A 207 1.29 0.08 19.47
N CYS A 208 2.05 -0.57 18.58
CA CYS A 208 1.86 -0.27 17.15
C CYS A 208 2.03 -1.52 16.31
N ALA A 209 0.96 -1.89 15.59
CA ALA A 209 1.06 -2.90 14.54
C ALA A 209 1.88 -2.32 13.39
N TYR A 210 2.64 -3.16 12.68
CA TYR A 210 3.32 -2.73 11.46
C TYR A 210 2.75 -3.48 10.26
N GLY A 211 2.49 -2.77 9.17
CA GLY A 211 1.86 -3.32 7.98
C GLY A 211 2.51 -2.86 6.69
N SER A 212 2.50 -3.74 5.69
CA SER A 212 2.72 -3.35 4.30
C SER A 212 1.52 -2.55 3.82
N VAL A 213 1.76 -1.45 3.11
CA VAL A 213 0.70 -0.66 2.49
C VAL A 213 1.04 -0.41 1.02
N CYS A 214 0.06 0.01 0.24
CA CYS A 214 0.29 0.43 -1.14
C CYS A 214 -0.14 1.88 -1.34
N LEU A 215 0.36 2.48 -2.41
CA LEU A 215 0.02 3.80 -2.86
C LEU A 215 -0.79 3.69 -4.15
N LEU A 216 -1.99 4.25 -4.20
CA LEU A 216 -2.77 4.35 -5.43
C LEU A 216 -2.92 5.80 -5.86
N VAL A 217 -2.89 5.99 -7.17
CA VAL A 217 -2.98 7.31 -7.80
C VAL A 217 -4.05 7.28 -8.89
N GLN A 218 -4.98 8.23 -8.82
CA GLN A 218 -5.96 8.42 -9.88
C GLN A 218 -5.31 9.14 -11.07
N CYS A 219 -5.28 8.48 -12.22
CA CYS A 219 -4.91 9.04 -13.50
C CYS A 219 -6.17 9.50 -14.25
N ARG A 220 -6.13 10.70 -14.82
CA ARG A 220 -7.17 11.18 -15.72
C ARG A 220 -6.99 10.56 -17.10
N SER A 221 -8.03 10.55 -17.93
CA SER A 221 -7.92 10.17 -19.34
C SER A 221 -6.87 10.99 -20.08
N TRP A 222 -6.31 10.42 -21.15
CA TRP A 222 -5.34 11.08 -22.01
C TRP A 222 -5.83 12.46 -22.46
N GLU A 223 -7.08 12.58 -22.90
CA GLU A 223 -7.68 13.85 -23.34
C GLU A 223 -7.57 14.95 -22.27
N LYS A 224 -7.74 14.59 -20.99
CA LYS A 224 -7.64 15.53 -19.87
C LYS A 224 -6.18 15.80 -19.48
N ARG A 225 -5.29 14.82 -19.65
CA ARG A 225 -3.84 14.95 -19.38
C ARG A 225 -3.14 15.81 -20.43
N ALA A 226 -3.47 15.65 -21.71
CA ALA A 226 -2.88 16.40 -22.81
C ALA A 226 -3.11 17.92 -22.67
N ASN A 227 -4.22 18.31 -22.05
CA ASN A 227 -4.56 19.70 -21.76
C ASN A 227 -3.95 20.22 -20.43
N THR A 228 -3.23 19.37 -19.69
CA THR A 228 -2.58 19.72 -18.42
C THR A 228 -1.07 19.81 -18.63
N ASN A 229 -0.50 21.01 -18.50
CA ASN A 229 0.95 21.17 -18.53
C ASN A 229 1.57 20.56 -17.25
N TYR A 230 2.04 19.32 -17.35
CA TYR A 230 2.97 18.74 -16.38
C TYR A 230 4.36 19.35 -16.64
N CYS A 231 4.59 20.56 -16.14
CA CYS A 231 5.89 21.24 -16.13
C CYS A 231 6.61 21.01 -14.81
#